data_AF-A0A7Y3HMC6-F1
#
_entry.id   AF-A0A7Y3HMC6-F1
#
_cell.length_a   1.000
_cell.length_b   1.000
_cell.length_c   1.000
_cell.angle_alpha   90.00
_cell.angle_beta   90.00
_cell.angle_gamma   90.00
#
_symmetry.space_group_name_H-M   'P 1'
#
loop_
_entity.id
_entity.type
_entity.pdbx_description
1 polymer ?
#
loop_
_entity_poly.entity_id
_entity_poly.type
_entity_poly.pdbx_seq_one_letter_code
_entity_poly.pdbx_strand_id
1 'polypeptide(L)' 'YGVSDELKKRANHKISMSEFTFTHDMAQLILLEQLYRGYTVLNKIPYHH' A
#
# COMPACT_ATOMS: atom_id res chain seq x y z
N TYR A 1 2.48 9.45 -16.02
CA TYR A 1 1.92 10.41 -15.06
C TYR A 1 1.75 9.71 -13.73
N GLY A 2 2.32 10.27 -12.66
CA GLY A 2 2.18 9.76 -11.29
C GLY A 2 1.24 10.64 -10.48
N VAL A 3 1.33 10.55 -9.16
CA VAL A 3 0.57 11.40 -8.24
C VAL A 3 0.98 12.87 -8.41
N SER A 4 0.01 13.80 -8.40
CA SER A 4 0.27 15.23 -8.51
C SER A 4 1.06 15.77 -7.32
N ASP A 5 1.86 16.82 -7.53
CA ASP A 5 2.68 17.39 -6.46
C ASP A 5 1.84 18.06 -5.37
N GLU A 6 0.67 18.59 -5.70
CA GLU A 6 -0.31 19.07 -4.72
C GLU A 6 -0.75 17.93 -3.78
N LEU A 7 -1.08 16.76 -4.33
CA LEU A 7 -1.49 15.62 -3.52
C LEU A 7 -0.32 15.10 -2.65
N LYS A 8 0.90 15.09 -3.19
CA LYS A 8 2.11 14.73 -2.41
C LYS A 8 2.36 15.69 -1.25
N LYS A 9 2.12 16.99 -1.43
CA LYS A 9 2.25 18.01 -0.38
C LYS A 9 1.16 17.89 0.69
N ARG A 10 -0.06 17.53 0.29
CA ARG A 10 -1.18 17.31 1.22
C ARG A 10 -1.01 16.05 2.08
N ALA A 11 -0.38 15.00 1.56
CA ALA A 11 -0.29 13.71 2.23
C ALA A 11 0.51 13.80 3.55
N ASN A 12 -0.11 13.34 4.65
CA ASN A 12 0.56 13.30 5.96
C ASN A 12 1.70 12.29 6.01
N HIS A 13 1.56 11.19 5.25
CA HIS A 13 2.56 10.14 5.15
C HIS A 13 2.74 9.71 3.70
N LYS A 14 3.97 9.33 3.38
CA LYS A 14 4.35 8.73 2.09
C LYS A 14 4.96 7.37 2.38
N ILE A 15 4.39 6.32 1.80
CA ILE A 15 4.84 4.95 1.96
C ILE A 15 5.30 4.45 0.60
N SER A 16 6.51 3.90 0.54
CA SER A 16 6.99 3.18 -0.64
C SER A 16 6.59 1.71 -0.53
N MET A 17 6.00 1.14 -1.58
CA MET A 17 5.71 -0.29 -1.63
C MET A 17 6.94 -1.13 -1.97
N SER A 18 7.88 -0.57 -2.76
CA SER A 18 9.12 -1.21 -3.21
C SER A 18 10.00 -0.17 -3.93
N GLU A 19 11.27 -0.52 -4.17
CA GLU A 19 12.16 0.19 -5.12
C GLU A 19 11.76 -0.08 -6.59
N PHE A 20 10.94 -1.10 -6.86
CA PHE A 20 10.45 -1.39 -8.20
C PHE A 20 9.28 -0.51 -8.61
N THR A 21 9.15 -0.27 -9.92
CA THR A 21 7.98 0.40 -10.50
C THR A 21 6.92 -0.62 -10.86
N PHE A 22 5.81 -0.62 -10.11
CA PHE A 22 4.66 -1.45 -10.41
C PHE A 22 3.71 -0.77 -11.39
N THR A 23 2.97 -1.55 -12.18
CA THR A 23 1.81 -1.05 -12.92
C THR A 23 0.73 -0.58 -11.94
N HIS A 24 -0.18 0.27 -12.40
CA HIS A 24 -1.25 0.78 -11.54
C HIS A 24 -2.10 -0.34 -10.92
N ASP A 25 -2.48 -1.34 -11.73
CA ASP A 25 -3.32 -2.45 -11.28
C ASP A 25 -2.60 -3.33 -10.24
N MET A 26 -1.30 -3.58 -10.44
CA MET A 26 -0.50 -4.31 -9.45
C MET A 26 -0.37 -3.53 -8.14
N ALA A 27 -0.12 -2.22 -8.22
CA ALA A 27 -0.03 -1.35 -7.05
C ALA A 27 -1.33 -1.38 -6.21
N GLN A 28 -2.50 -1.39 -6.86
CA GLN A 28 -3.78 -1.52 -6.16
C GLN A 28 -3.93 -2.88 -5.47
N LEU A 29 -3.63 -3.97 -6.17
CA LEU A 29 -3.74 -5.32 -5.62
C LEU A 29 -2.81 -5.53 -4.42
N ILE A 30 -1.55 -5.09 -4.54
CA ILE A 30 -0.56 -5.17 -3.47
C ILE A 30 -1.00 -4.32 -2.27
N LEU A 31 -1.45 -3.09 -2.49
CA LEU A 31 -1.92 -2.24 -1.41
C LEU A 31 -3.10 -2.86 -0.64
N LEU A 32 -4.06 -3.45 -1.36
CA LEU A 32 -5.21 -4.11 -0.75
C LEU A 32 -4.80 -5.32 0.10
N GLU A 33 -3.89 -6.15 -0.43
CA GLU A 33 -3.31 -7.26 0.32
C GLU A 33 -2.63 -6.76 1.60
N GLN A 34 -1.75 -5.75 1.48
CA GLN A 34 -0.99 -5.26 2.64
C GLN A 34 -1.90 -4.66 3.72
N LEU A 35 -3.02 -4.03 3.34
CA LEU A 35 -4.04 -3.57 4.30
C LEU A 35 -4.75 -4.74 4.97
N TYR A 36 -5.12 -5.77 4.20
CA TYR A 36 -5.72 -6.99 4.74
C TYR A 36 -4.78 -7.70 5.72
N ARG A 37 -3.50 -7.85 5.37
CA ARG A 37 -2.45 -8.39 6.23
C ARG A 37 -2.27 -7.55 7.51
N GLY A 38 -2.26 -6.22 7.38
CA GLY A 38 -2.20 -5.34 8.54
C GLY A 38 -3.36 -5.57 9.50
N TYR A 39 -4.57 -5.71 8.95
CA TYR A 39 -5.77 -6.03 9.72
C TYR A 39 -5.67 -7.41 10.41
N THR A 40 -5.22 -8.46 9.72
CA THR A 40 -5.12 -9.80 10.31
C THR A 40 -4.11 -9.85 11.45
N VAL A 41 -2.97 -9.18 11.32
CA VAL A 41 -1.96 -9.05 12.39
C VAL A 41 -2.55 -8.36 13.62
N LEU A 42 -3.24 -7.23 13.43
CA LEU A 42 -3.84 -6.48 14.54
C LEU A 42 -4.91 -7.29 15.29
N ASN A 43 -5.66 -8.13 14.57
CA ASN A 43 -6.76 -8.92 15.13
C ASN A 43 -6.35 -10.34 15.53
N LYS A 44 -5.05 -10.69 15.41
CA LYS A 44 -4.53 -12.05 15.66
C LYS A 44 -5.27 -13.12 14.87
N ILE A 45 -5.73 -12.77 13.66
CA ILE A 45 -6.36 -13.70 12.74
C ILE A 45 -5.24 -14.51 12.09
N PRO A 46 -5.30 -15.85 12.09
CA PRO A 46 -4.34 -16.68 11.37
C PRO A 46 -4.28 -16.24 9.91
N TYR A 47 -3.12 -15.75 9.51
CA TYR A 47 -2.86 -15.27 8.17
C TYR A 47 -1.57 -15.96 7.73
N HIS A 48 -1.64 -16.73 6.65
CA HIS A 48 -0.61 -17.62 6.09
C HIS A 48 0.48 -18.07 7.09
N HIS A 49 0.33 -19.29 7.63
CA HIS A 49 1.28 -20.05 8.45
C HIS A 49 2.35 -19.26 9.23
#